data_AF-A0AAW0TLV0-F1
#
_entry.id   AF-A0AAW0TLV0-F1
#
_cell.length_a   1.000
_cell.length_b   1.000
_cell.length_c   1.000
_cell.angle_alpha   90.00
_cell.angle_beta   90.00
_cell.angle_gamma   90.00
#
_symmetry.space_group_name_H-M   'P 1'
#
loop_
_entity.id
_entity.type
_entity.pdbx_description
1 polymer ?
#
loop_
_entity_poly.entity_id
_entity_poly.type
_entity_poly.pdbx_seq_one_letter_code
_entity_poly.pdbx_strand_id
1 'polypeptide(L)'
;MATRVLPPLLLMGSVLVLLLLGSVLGDMGQGKKKGKGFTRPTEVEEEHLNLRPIIGILSQELSRSMDNALQPHNYSSYIAASYVKFYESAGARVVPVMINQEDDYYRNIASSVNGMVFPGGSASITNSSGYGRAGELLYHLLQEQDPPVPLLTTCLGFEMMMYLGANNTYPLTKCKASSRADPLYLLPGWESSRLLGRGSI
;
A
#
# COMPACT_ATOMS: atom_id res chain seq x y z
N MET A 1 -24.05 -52.21 -15.82
CA MET A 1 -23.61 -51.79 -14.46
C MET A 1 -23.49 -50.27 -14.49
N ALA A 2 -24.57 -49.51 -14.23
CA ALA A 2 -25.07 -49.15 -12.90
C ALA A 2 -23.93 -48.60 -12.01
N THR A 3 -23.87 -47.36 -11.55
CA THR A 3 -24.84 -46.25 -11.53
C THR A 3 -24.07 -44.95 -11.24
N ARG A 4 -24.66 -43.84 -11.70
CA ARG A 4 -24.31 -42.44 -11.48
C ARG A 4 -24.24 -42.08 -9.98
N VAL A 5 -23.37 -41.14 -9.61
CA VAL A 5 -23.51 -40.35 -8.39
C VAL A 5 -23.50 -38.87 -8.78
N LEU A 6 -24.61 -38.19 -8.49
CA LEU A 6 -24.79 -36.73 -8.44
C LEU A 6 -24.91 -36.34 -6.93
N PRO A 7 -24.62 -35.09 -6.53
CA PRO A 7 -24.78 -34.55 -5.16
C PRO A 7 -26.23 -33.98 -5.00
N PRO A 8 -26.64 -33.06 -4.06
CA PRO A 8 -25.97 -32.33 -2.96
C PRO A 8 -26.81 -32.10 -1.65
N LEU A 9 -26.30 -31.24 -0.75
CA LEU A 9 -26.99 -30.29 0.17
C LEU A 9 -27.61 -30.71 1.55
N LEU A 10 -27.22 -29.91 2.57
CA LEU A 10 -27.91 -29.45 3.80
C LEU A 10 -28.43 -30.46 4.84
N LEU A 11 -28.07 -30.26 6.12
CA LEU A 11 -29.02 -29.77 7.14
C LEU A 11 -28.35 -29.43 8.48
N MET A 12 -28.91 -28.38 9.09
CA MET A 12 -28.63 -27.75 10.38
C MET A 12 -28.69 -28.71 11.58
N GLY A 13 -27.75 -28.58 12.52
CA GLY A 13 -27.80 -29.22 13.84
C GLY A 13 -27.58 -28.19 14.97
N SER A 14 -28.70 -27.67 15.48
CA SER A 14 -28.83 -26.92 16.74
C SER A 14 -28.80 -27.87 17.95
N VAL A 15 -28.69 -27.31 19.16
CA VAL A 15 -28.98 -27.83 20.52
C VAL A 15 -27.71 -27.84 21.39
N LEU A 16 -27.40 -26.73 22.07
CA LEU A 16 -27.95 -26.31 23.36
C LEU A 16 -27.78 -27.39 24.45
N VAL A 17 -26.59 -27.46 25.04
CA VAL A 17 -26.34 -28.20 26.28
C VAL A 17 -26.46 -27.22 27.45
N LEU A 18 -27.63 -27.23 28.09
CA LEU A 18 -27.90 -26.65 29.41
C LEU A 18 -27.97 -27.81 30.43
N LEU A 19 -27.08 -27.82 31.43
CA LEU A 19 -27.23 -28.61 32.66
C LEU A 19 -26.86 -27.74 33.88
N LEU A 20 -27.89 -27.09 34.43
CA LEU A 20 -28.37 -27.12 35.84
C LEU A 20 -27.53 -28.00 36.80
N LEU A 21 -27.22 -27.69 38.08
CA LEU A 21 -27.96 -27.06 39.18
C LEU A 21 -26.99 -26.77 40.35
N GLY A 22 -27.16 -25.63 41.03
CA GLY A 22 -26.62 -25.38 42.37
C GLY A 22 -27.58 -24.44 43.11
N SER A 23 -28.37 -25.00 44.01
CA SER A 23 -29.53 -24.40 44.68
C SER A 23 -29.17 -23.56 45.91
N VAL A 24 -29.73 -22.34 45.95
CA VAL A 24 -30.43 -21.63 47.05
C VAL A 24 -30.06 -21.97 48.51
N LEU A 25 -29.59 -20.95 49.24
CA LEU A 25 -29.96 -20.62 50.62
C LEU A 25 -29.85 -19.09 50.76
N GLY A 26 -30.96 -18.43 51.12
CA GLY A 26 -31.05 -16.98 51.21
C GLY A 26 -30.55 -16.42 52.54
N ASP A 27 -30.27 -15.11 52.53
CA ASP A 27 -30.45 -14.29 53.73
C ASP A 27 -30.79 -12.83 53.36
N MET A 28 -31.67 -12.26 54.17
CA MET A 28 -32.24 -10.92 54.04
C MET A 28 -31.26 -9.87 54.55
N GLY A 29 -31.04 -8.78 53.83
CA GLY A 29 -30.18 -7.71 54.36
C GLY A 29 -30.06 -6.44 53.53
N GLN A 30 -30.94 -5.48 53.83
CA GLN A 30 -30.76 -4.01 53.77
C GLN A 30 -30.36 -3.32 52.46
N GLY A 31 -31.19 -2.36 52.07
CA GLY A 31 -31.00 -1.51 50.90
C GLY A 31 -29.83 -0.53 51.02
N LYS A 32 -29.23 -0.25 49.86
CA LYS A 32 -28.49 0.98 49.55
C LYS A 32 -28.76 1.35 48.09
N LYS A 33 -29.41 2.50 47.86
CA LYS A 33 -29.52 3.11 46.54
C LYS A 33 -28.12 3.46 46.04
N LYS A 34 -27.60 2.73 45.04
CA LYS A 34 -26.43 3.16 44.26
C LYS A 34 -26.92 3.97 43.07
N GLY A 35 -26.45 5.21 42.98
CA GLY A 35 -26.82 6.16 41.92
C GLY A 35 -26.49 5.61 40.53
N LYS A 36 -27.32 5.98 39.56
CA LYS A 36 -27.01 5.81 38.13
C LYS A 36 -25.68 6.52 37.85
N GLY A 37 -24.63 5.76 37.65
CA GLY A 37 -23.39 6.27 37.09
C GLY A 37 -23.68 6.80 35.69
N PHE A 38 -23.36 8.07 35.48
CA PHE A 38 -23.30 8.68 34.15
C PHE A 38 -22.18 7.99 33.38
N THR A 39 -22.54 7.05 32.50
CA THR A 39 -21.58 6.46 31.56
C THR A 39 -21.27 7.52 30.51
N ARG A 40 -20.00 7.93 30.47
CA ARG A 40 -19.43 8.81 29.45
C ARG A 40 -19.79 8.24 28.07
N PRO A 41 -20.33 9.04 27.13
CA PRO A 41 -20.47 8.60 25.75
C PRO A 41 -19.12 8.07 25.27
N THR A 42 -19.14 6.89 24.67
CA THR A 42 -18.00 6.28 23.99
C THR A 42 -17.35 7.32 23.09
N GLU A 43 -16.06 7.62 23.31
CA GLU A 43 -15.24 8.43 22.42
C GLU A 43 -15.36 7.83 21.02
N VAL A 44 -15.94 8.60 20.10
CA VAL A 44 -15.77 8.36 18.67
C VAL A 44 -14.28 8.62 18.44
N GLU A 45 -13.53 7.62 17.97
CA GLU A 45 -12.17 7.85 17.47
C GLU A 45 -12.29 8.87 16.32
N GLU A 46 -11.98 10.12 16.62
CA GLU A 46 -11.78 11.15 15.62
C GLU A 46 -10.58 10.72 14.77
N GLU A 47 -10.82 10.41 13.49
CA GLU A 47 -9.77 10.10 12.53
C GLU A 47 -8.83 11.31 12.42
N HIS A 48 -7.66 11.21 13.03
CA HIS A 48 -6.69 12.29 13.01
C HIS A 48 -6.01 12.35 11.64
N LEU A 49 -6.44 13.29 10.80
CA LEU A 49 -5.86 13.50 9.47
C LEU A 49 -4.46 14.11 9.54
N ASN A 50 -3.52 13.54 8.78
CA ASN A 50 -2.20 14.13 8.57
C ASN A 50 -2.23 15.19 7.46
N LEU A 51 -2.25 16.46 7.84
CA LEU A 51 -2.29 17.61 6.92
C LEU A 51 -0.91 18.04 6.38
N ARG A 52 0.17 17.31 6.69
CA ARG A 52 1.54 17.64 6.26
C ARG A 52 2.27 16.41 5.72
N PRO A 53 1.70 15.68 4.75
CA PRO A 53 2.23 14.40 4.32
C PRO A 53 3.64 14.52 3.74
N ILE A 54 4.45 13.49 4.00
CA ILE A 54 5.78 13.30 3.44
C ILE A 54 5.72 12.14 2.45
N ILE A 55 6.13 12.40 1.21
CA ILE A 55 6.14 11.43 0.13
C ILE A 55 7.58 11.08 -0.22
N GLY A 56 7.92 9.80 -0.09
CA GLY A 56 9.20 9.26 -0.56
C GLY A 56 9.19 9.11 -2.08
N ILE A 57 10.25 9.52 -2.77
CA ILE A 57 10.42 9.25 -4.20
C ILE A 57 11.71 8.45 -4.41
N LEU A 58 11.58 7.24 -4.94
CA LEU A 58 12.71 6.36 -5.21
C LEU A 58 13.59 6.93 -6.33
N SER A 59 14.86 7.16 -6.01
CA SER A 59 15.89 7.49 -7.01
C SER A 59 16.24 6.28 -7.86
N GLN A 60 16.94 6.51 -8.97
CA GLN A 60 17.37 5.44 -9.88
C GLN A 60 18.75 5.77 -10.46
N GLU A 61 19.40 4.77 -11.04
CA GLU A 61 20.68 4.91 -11.73
C GLU A 61 20.61 5.94 -12.87
N LEU A 62 21.75 6.55 -13.17
CA LEU A 62 21.86 7.39 -14.36
C LEU A 62 21.77 6.53 -15.63
N SER A 63 21.06 7.02 -16.64
CA SER A 63 21.19 6.48 -17.98
C SER A 63 22.61 6.75 -18.51
N ARG A 64 23.08 5.96 -19.49
CA ARG A 64 24.40 6.15 -20.09
C ARG A 64 24.62 7.56 -20.65
N SER A 65 23.60 8.16 -21.23
CA SER A 65 23.68 9.54 -21.76
C SER A 65 23.82 10.56 -20.63
N MET A 66 23.13 10.36 -19.51
CA MET A 66 23.24 11.22 -18.34
C MET A 66 24.58 11.06 -17.63
N ASP A 67 25.04 9.82 -17.45
CA ASP A 67 26.34 9.54 -16.87
C ASP A 67 27.44 10.25 -17.67
N ASN A 68 27.45 10.09 -19.01
CA ASN A 68 28.37 10.80 -19.90
C ASN A 68 28.31 12.33 -19.76
N ALA A 69 27.12 12.91 -19.61
CA ALA A 69 26.94 14.35 -19.46
C ALA A 69 27.35 14.87 -18.07
N LEU A 70 27.35 14.00 -17.06
CA LEU A 70 27.56 14.35 -15.65
C LEU A 70 28.85 13.76 -15.07
N GLN A 71 29.69 13.12 -15.89
CA GLN A 71 30.95 12.48 -15.48
C GLN A 71 31.83 13.32 -14.54
N PRO A 72 31.93 14.66 -14.66
CA PRO A 72 32.75 15.44 -13.73
C PRO A 72 32.27 15.41 -12.27
N HIS A 73 31.04 14.95 -12.01
CA HIS A 73 30.37 15.12 -10.72
C HIS A 73 30.12 13.82 -9.94
N ASN A 74 30.49 12.64 -10.46
CA ASN A 74 30.35 11.35 -9.78
C ASN A 74 28.97 11.09 -9.13
N TYR A 75 27.88 11.50 -9.79
CA TYR A 75 26.53 11.21 -9.30
C TYR A 75 26.20 9.73 -9.51
N SER A 76 25.65 9.07 -8.49
CA SER A 76 25.27 7.66 -8.54
C SER A 76 23.82 7.42 -8.94
N SER A 77 22.95 8.41 -8.71
CA SER A 77 21.50 8.29 -8.91
C SER A 77 20.83 9.65 -9.09
N TYR A 78 19.61 9.64 -9.61
CA TYR A 78 18.83 10.87 -9.82
C TYR A 78 17.33 10.67 -9.56
N ILE A 79 16.62 11.79 -9.41
CA ILE A 79 15.16 11.89 -9.45
C ILE A 79 14.83 13.03 -10.42
N ALA A 80 13.93 12.80 -11.37
CA ALA A 80 13.48 13.88 -12.25
C ALA A 80 12.64 14.88 -11.45
N ALA A 81 12.99 16.18 -11.57
CA ALA A 81 12.34 17.25 -10.81
C ALA A 81 10.83 17.38 -11.06
N SER A 82 10.32 16.85 -12.18
CA SER A 82 8.89 16.80 -12.48
C SER A 82 8.09 16.00 -11.44
N TYR A 83 8.64 14.88 -10.92
CA TYR A 83 7.98 14.12 -9.87
C TYR A 83 7.90 14.93 -8.56
N VAL A 84 9.00 15.58 -8.17
CA VAL A 84 9.04 16.41 -6.96
C VAL A 84 7.97 17.51 -7.03
N LYS A 85 7.96 18.28 -8.13
CA LYS A 85 7.00 19.36 -8.34
C LYS A 85 5.56 18.87 -8.38
N PHE A 86 5.31 17.69 -8.93
CA PHE A 86 3.97 17.11 -8.99
C PHE A 86 3.38 16.92 -7.59
N TYR A 87 4.12 16.27 -6.68
CA TYR A 87 3.65 16.04 -5.31
C TYR A 87 3.65 17.31 -4.45
N GLU A 88 4.64 18.20 -4.62
CA GLU A 88 4.63 19.51 -3.94
C GLU A 88 3.42 20.36 -4.35
N SER A 89 3.02 20.31 -5.62
CA SER A 89 1.82 21.02 -6.09
C SER A 89 0.52 20.51 -5.48
N ALA A 90 0.51 19.26 -4.99
CA ALA A 90 -0.60 18.67 -4.24
C ALA A 90 -0.51 18.94 -2.72
N GLY A 91 0.44 19.75 -2.25
CA GLY A 91 0.59 20.13 -0.84
C GLY A 91 1.45 19.16 -0.01
N ALA A 92 2.12 18.19 -0.62
CA ALA A 92 3.02 17.29 0.08
C ALA A 92 4.46 17.83 0.18
N ARG A 93 5.21 17.34 1.16
CA ARG A 93 6.68 17.46 1.16
C ARG A 93 7.28 16.20 0.56
N VAL A 94 8.41 16.34 -0.11
CA VAL A 94 9.08 15.22 -0.77
C VAL A 94 10.39 14.90 -0.07
N VAL A 95 10.67 13.60 0.11
CA VAL A 95 11.98 13.09 0.55
C VAL A 95 12.56 12.21 -0.56
N PRO A 96 13.81 12.45 -1.01
CA PRO A 96 14.48 11.56 -1.93
C PRO A 96 14.85 10.25 -1.22
N VAL A 97 14.51 9.12 -1.83
CA VAL A 97 14.84 7.79 -1.33
C VAL A 97 16.00 7.24 -2.17
N MET A 98 17.16 7.11 -1.54
CA MET A 98 18.39 6.76 -2.21
C MET A 98 18.45 5.25 -2.52
N ILE A 99 18.95 4.89 -3.70
CA ILE A 99 19.31 3.51 -4.02
C ILE A 99 20.64 3.13 -3.37
N ASN A 100 20.97 1.83 -3.39
CA ASN A 100 22.24 1.30 -2.90
C ASN A 100 22.48 1.56 -1.40
N GLN A 101 21.40 1.62 -0.61
CA GLN A 101 21.48 1.72 0.85
C GLN A 101 21.29 0.34 1.51
N GLU A 102 21.64 0.24 2.79
CA GLU A 102 21.38 -0.96 3.62
C GLU A 102 19.89 -1.15 3.89
N ASP A 103 19.47 -2.37 4.20
CA ASP A 103 18.04 -2.70 4.41
C ASP A 103 17.38 -1.87 5.53
N ASP A 104 18.13 -1.57 6.60
CA ASP A 104 17.66 -0.74 7.71
C ASP A 104 17.31 0.69 7.28
N TYR A 105 18.00 1.24 6.27
CA TYR A 105 17.63 2.53 5.69
C TYR A 105 16.21 2.46 5.12
N TYR A 106 15.88 1.41 4.36
CA TYR A 106 14.56 1.27 3.74
C TYR A 106 13.46 1.00 4.77
N ARG A 107 13.75 0.24 5.84
CA ARG A 107 12.83 0.05 6.97
C ARG A 107 12.50 1.38 7.67
N ASN A 108 13.53 2.20 7.88
CA ASN A 108 13.35 3.54 8.47
C ASN A 108 12.56 4.46 7.54
N ILE A 109 12.81 4.42 6.23
CA ILE A 109 12.03 5.19 5.26
C ILE A 109 10.56 4.75 5.25
N ALA A 110 10.29 3.44 5.15
CA ALA A 110 8.92 2.91 5.05
C ALA A 110 8.06 3.27 6.28
N SER A 111 8.66 3.31 7.47
CA SER A 111 7.97 3.72 8.71
C SER A 111 7.85 5.24 8.89
N SER A 112 8.57 6.04 8.10
CA SER A 112 8.63 7.50 8.26
C SER A 112 7.82 8.28 7.22
N VAL A 113 7.47 7.67 6.08
CA VAL A 113 6.73 8.34 5.00
C VAL A 113 5.23 8.06 5.08
N ASN A 114 4.43 8.95 4.48
CA ASN A 114 2.98 8.79 4.36
C ASN A 114 2.55 8.26 2.99
N GLY A 115 3.50 8.15 2.06
CA GLY A 115 3.31 7.60 0.73
C GLY A 115 4.66 7.39 0.04
N MET A 116 4.70 6.50 -0.93
CA MET A 116 5.88 6.19 -1.72
C MET A 116 5.59 6.32 -3.21
N VAL A 117 6.61 6.71 -3.97
CA VAL A 117 6.54 6.85 -5.42
C VAL A 117 7.68 6.11 -6.08
N PHE A 118 7.32 5.23 -7.02
CA PHE A 118 8.29 4.64 -7.95
C PHE A 118 8.18 5.36 -9.30
N PRO A 119 9.13 6.25 -9.63
CA PRO A 119 9.07 7.04 -10.85
C PRO A 119 9.40 6.20 -12.08
N GLY A 120 9.08 6.77 -13.25
CA GLY A 120 9.49 6.26 -14.55
C GLY A 120 10.98 6.46 -14.82
N GLY A 121 11.50 5.80 -15.85
CA GLY A 121 12.91 5.86 -16.20
C GLY A 121 13.37 4.67 -17.03
N SER A 122 14.65 4.29 -16.90
CA SER A 122 15.26 3.23 -17.73
C SER A 122 16.21 2.29 -16.97
N ALA A 123 16.19 2.30 -15.64
CA ALA A 123 16.95 1.36 -14.82
C ALA A 123 16.40 -0.08 -14.98
N SER A 124 17.16 -1.09 -14.54
CA SER A 124 16.61 -2.44 -14.42
C SER A 124 15.55 -2.45 -13.31
N ILE A 125 14.46 -3.18 -13.50
CA ILE A 125 13.43 -3.37 -12.46
C ILE A 125 13.71 -4.60 -11.58
N THR A 126 14.77 -5.35 -11.87
CA THR A 126 15.18 -6.53 -11.09
C THR A 126 16.26 -6.19 -10.09
N ASN A 127 16.48 -7.11 -9.15
CA ASN A 127 17.51 -7.05 -8.12
C ASN A 127 18.97 -6.99 -8.67
N SER A 128 19.17 -6.96 -9.99
CA SER A 128 20.47 -6.67 -10.61
C SER A 128 20.85 -5.18 -10.56
N SER A 129 19.95 -4.30 -10.12
CA SER A 129 20.17 -2.86 -9.97
C SER A 129 19.80 -2.37 -8.58
N GLY A 130 20.32 -1.22 -8.20
CA GLY A 130 19.92 -0.50 -7.00
C GLY A 130 18.45 -0.08 -7.02
N TYR A 131 17.92 0.35 -8.16
CA TYR A 131 16.49 0.66 -8.30
C TYR A 131 15.60 -0.56 -8.05
N GLY A 132 15.87 -1.68 -8.73
CA GLY A 132 15.07 -2.89 -8.58
C GLY A 132 15.21 -3.53 -7.19
N ARG A 133 16.43 -3.58 -6.61
CA ARG A 133 16.64 -4.09 -5.25
C ARG A 133 15.88 -3.26 -4.21
N ALA A 134 16.06 -1.94 -4.25
CA ALA A 134 15.41 -1.03 -3.31
C ALA A 134 13.88 -1.05 -3.49
N GLY A 135 13.42 -1.10 -4.74
CA GLY A 135 12.02 -1.17 -5.10
C GLY A 135 11.33 -2.45 -4.62
N GLU A 136 11.96 -3.61 -4.78
CA GLU A 136 11.46 -4.91 -4.28
C GLU A 136 11.33 -4.88 -2.74
N LEU A 137 12.37 -4.46 -2.03
CA LEU A 137 12.33 -4.38 -0.57
C LEU A 137 11.25 -3.39 -0.09
N LEU A 138 11.20 -2.17 -0.64
CA LEU A 138 10.19 -1.17 -0.29
C LEU A 138 8.78 -1.65 -0.59
N TYR A 139 8.56 -2.34 -1.72
CA TYR A 139 7.25 -2.89 -2.08
C TYR A 139 6.69 -3.79 -0.99
N HIS A 140 7.53 -4.64 -0.37
CA HIS A 140 7.12 -5.47 0.76
C HIS A 140 6.94 -4.66 2.05
N LEU A 141 7.95 -3.85 2.43
CA LEU A 141 7.92 -3.08 3.68
C LEU A 141 6.71 -2.14 3.79
N LEU A 142 6.28 -1.52 2.69
CA LEU A 142 5.15 -0.60 2.66
C LEU A 142 3.81 -1.32 2.90
N GLN A 143 3.70 -2.58 2.46
CA GLN A 143 2.51 -3.42 2.69
C GLN A 143 2.45 -3.99 4.11
N GLU A 144 3.61 -4.15 4.76
CA GLU A 144 3.73 -4.60 6.15
C GLU A 144 3.35 -3.52 7.18
N GLN A 145 3.19 -2.25 6.77
CA GLN A 145 2.72 -1.18 7.65
C GLN A 145 1.22 -1.31 7.96
N ASP A 146 0.80 -0.79 9.12
CA ASP A 146 -0.61 -0.74 9.52
C ASP A 146 -1.03 0.71 9.87
N PRO A 147 -1.82 1.39 9.00
CA PRO A 147 -2.28 0.93 7.70
C PRO A 147 -1.14 0.86 6.66
N PRO A 148 -1.29 0.08 5.56
CA PRO A 148 -0.32 0.03 4.48
C PRO A 148 -0.04 1.40 3.89
N VAL A 149 1.23 1.68 3.60
CA VAL A 149 1.64 2.96 3.01
C VAL A 149 1.27 2.97 1.52
N PRO A 150 0.51 3.98 1.03
CA PRO A 150 0.15 4.09 -0.38
C PRO A 150 1.38 4.18 -1.29
N LEU A 151 1.43 3.31 -2.31
CA LEU A 151 2.45 3.31 -3.36
C LEU A 151 1.84 3.76 -4.68
N LEU A 152 2.36 4.85 -5.26
CA LEU A 152 2.01 5.30 -6.61
C LEU A 152 3.18 5.07 -7.57
N THR A 153 2.91 4.39 -8.68
CA THR A 153 3.95 4.01 -9.64
C THR A 153 3.71 4.63 -11.00
N THR A 154 4.77 5.00 -11.73
CA THR A 154 4.67 5.59 -13.07
C THR A 154 5.66 4.93 -14.03
N CYS A 155 5.23 4.55 -15.23
CA CYS A 155 6.08 3.96 -16.29
C CYS A 155 6.96 2.83 -15.74
N LEU A 156 8.28 2.99 -15.66
CA LEU A 156 9.22 2.01 -15.09
C LEU A 156 8.77 1.48 -13.71
N GLY A 157 8.29 2.35 -12.82
CA GLY A 157 7.78 1.92 -11.53
C GLY A 157 6.54 1.02 -11.64
N PHE A 158 5.68 1.25 -12.64
CA PHE A 158 4.52 0.41 -12.90
C PHE A 158 4.94 -0.94 -13.47
N GLU A 159 5.96 -0.96 -14.35
CA GLU A 159 6.58 -2.20 -14.82
C GLU A 159 7.12 -3.03 -13.65
N MET A 160 7.80 -2.38 -12.70
CA MET A 160 8.30 -3.03 -11.49
C MET A 160 7.17 -3.57 -10.61
N MET A 161 6.12 -2.78 -10.37
CA MET A 161 4.96 -3.24 -9.59
C MET A 161 4.30 -4.47 -10.23
N MET A 162 4.13 -4.48 -11.55
CA MET A 162 3.58 -5.63 -12.26
C MET A 162 4.50 -6.85 -12.22
N TYR A 163 5.82 -6.64 -12.33
CA TYR A 163 6.81 -7.70 -12.20
C TYR A 163 6.78 -8.35 -10.81
N LEU A 164 6.77 -7.54 -9.75
CA LEU A 164 6.71 -8.01 -8.36
C LEU A 164 5.36 -8.70 -8.07
N GLY A 165 4.24 -8.10 -8.50
CA GLY A 165 2.91 -8.68 -8.37
C GLY A 165 2.71 -9.99 -9.14
N ALA A 166 3.50 -10.22 -10.19
CA ALA A 166 3.57 -11.47 -10.94
C ALA A 166 4.66 -12.44 -10.40
N ASN A 167 5.06 -12.30 -9.14
CA ASN A 167 6.07 -13.12 -8.49
C ASN A 167 7.39 -13.16 -9.29
N ASN A 168 7.93 -11.99 -9.59
CA ASN A 168 9.19 -11.81 -10.32
C ASN A 168 9.18 -12.42 -11.74
N THR A 169 7.99 -12.50 -12.35
CA THR A 169 7.81 -12.92 -13.75
C THR A 169 7.55 -11.69 -14.62
N TYR A 170 8.28 -11.55 -15.73
CA TYR A 170 8.11 -10.41 -16.65
C TYR A 170 6.76 -10.46 -17.38
N PRO A 171 5.83 -9.52 -17.12
CA PRO A 171 4.55 -9.47 -17.80
C PRO A 171 4.58 -8.55 -19.03
N LEU A 172 5.74 -7.98 -19.36
CA LEU A 172 5.88 -6.92 -20.35
C LEU A 172 5.89 -7.46 -21.79
N THR A 173 5.29 -6.68 -22.69
CA THR A 173 5.34 -6.91 -24.13
C THR A 173 5.77 -5.63 -24.84
N LYS A 174 6.47 -5.78 -25.95
CA LYS A 174 6.88 -4.63 -26.78
C LYS A 174 5.66 -3.96 -27.40
N CYS A 175 5.58 -2.64 -27.30
CA CYS A 175 4.54 -1.83 -27.93
C CYS A 175 5.13 -0.52 -28.49
N LYS A 176 4.39 0.12 -29.42
CA LYS A 176 4.78 1.41 -30.01
C LYS A 176 4.17 2.57 -29.21
N ALA A 177 4.67 2.79 -28.00
CA ALA A 177 4.14 3.78 -27.04
C ALA A 177 5.09 4.95 -26.74
N SER A 178 6.24 5.05 -27.43
CA SER A 178 7.20 6.13 -27.19
C SER A 178 6.74 7.45 -27.82
N SER A 179 6.85 8.55 -27.07
CA SER A 179 6.61 9.93 -27.53
C SER A 179 5.23 10.15 -28.17
N ARG A 180 4.18 9.68 -27.48
CA ARG A 180 2.79 9.82 -27.92
C ARG A 180 1.89 10.30 -26.78
N ALA A 181 0.84 11.02 -27.14
CA ALA A 181 -0.26 11.38 -26.25
C ALA A 181 -1.50 10.60 -26.70
N ASP A 182 -1.91 9.60 -25.90
CA ASP A 182 -3.05 8.74 -26.20
C ASP A 182 -4.14 8.96 -25.12
N PRO A 183 -5.44 8.84 -25.47
CA PRO A 183 -6.53 8.96 -24.50
C PRO A 183 -6.60 7.72 -23.59
N LEU A 184 -7.22 7.87 -22.42
CA LEU A 184 -7.59 6.75 -21.56
C LEU A 184 -8.97 6.22 -21.95
N TYR A 185 -9.03 4.91 -22.25
CA TYR A 185 -10.29 4.20 -22.42
C TYR A 185 -10.69 3.58 -21.08
N LEU A 186 -11.63 4.22 -20.38
CA LEU A 186 -12.06 3.75 -19.05
C LEU A 186 -12.91 2.48 -19.17
N LEU A 187 -12.56 1.47 -18.39
CA LEU A 187 -13.31 0.21 -18.33
C LEU A 187 -14.55 0.36 -17.43
N PRO A 188 -15.61 -0.46 -17.63
CA PRO A 188 -16.76 -0.48 -16.73
C PRO A 188 -16.34 -0.66 -15.27
N GLY A 189 -16.91 0.15 -14.36
CA GLY A 189 -16.58 0.13 -12.93
C GLY A 189 -15.46 1.09 -12.52
N TRP A 190 -14.94 1.91 -13.42
CA TRP A 190 -14.00 2.97 -13.05
C TRP A 190 -14.62 3.99 -12.07
N GLU A 191 -15.94 4.17 -12.11
CA GLU A 191 -16.69 5.10 -11.27
C GLU A 191 -16.63 4.74 -9.77
N SER A 192 -16.46 3.45 -9.46
CA SER A 192 -16.30 2.95 -8.09
C SER A 192 -14.82 2.77 -7.70
N SER A 193 -13.88 3.05 -8.61
CA SER A 193 -12.45 3.00 -8.30
C SER A 193 -12.04 4.12 -7.34
N ARG A 194 -11.06 3.86 -6.48
CA ARG A 194 -10.52 4.88 -5.57
C ARG A 194 -9.75 5.99 -6.29
N LEU A 195 -9.16 5.70 -7.46
CA LEU A 195 -8.28 6.62 -8.17
C LEU A 195 -9.05 7.62 -9.06
N LEU A 196 -10.06 7.15 -9.80
CA LEU A 196 -10.79 7.96 -10.78
C LEU A 196 -12.27 8.15 -10.42
N GLY A 197 -12.81 7.32 -9.53
CA GLY A 197 -14.21 7.38 -9.12
C GLY A 197 -14.52 8.54 -8.18
N ARG A 198 -15.79 8.64 -7.77
CA ARG A 198 -16.19 9.56 -6.69
C ARG A 198 -15.72 8.97 -5.36
N GLY A 199 -14.52 9.33 -4.93
CA GLY A 199 -14.02 8.97 -3.61
C GLY A 199 -14.95 9.51 -2.52
N SER A 200 -15.38 8.65 -1.61
CA SER A 200 -15.78 9.08 -0.26
C SER A 200 -14.46 9.33 0.47
N ILE A 201 -14.08 10.60 0.59
CA ILE A 201 -13.00 11.07 1.46
C ILE A 201 -13.66 11.50 2.76
#